data_AF-A0A7J8D1G9-F1
#
_entry.id   AF-A0A7J8D1G9-F1
#
_cell.length_a   1.000
_cell.length_b   1.000
_cell.length_c   1.000
_cell.angle_alpha   90.00
_cell.angle_beta   90.00
_cell.angle_gamma   90.00
#
_symmetry.space_group_name_H-M   'P 1'
#
loop_
_entity.id
_entity.type
_entity.pdbx_description
1 polymer ?
#
loop_
_entity_poly.entity_id
_entity_poly.type
_entity_poly.pdbx_seq_one_letter_code
_entity_poly.pdbx_strand_id
1 'polypeptide(L)'
;MSPWASLGSFMSTAERVRLPDDCTVGYIVEGLLGARLRHSSLFHSHLENLRRLRPDSVLQQVTLSYGGPENPHNVVNVAGGFSLQQDPTRFKSVHCLLYPDTDWCPVQKQVDLASR
;
A
#
# COMPACT_ATOMS: atom_id res chain seq x y z
N MET A 1 -2.74 13.64 20.59
CA MET A 1 -3.71 12.52 20.60
C MET A 1 -4.04 12.03 22.01
N SER A 2 -3.17 12.18 23.01
CA SER A 2 -3.59 12.13 24.42
C SER A 2 -4.64 13.23 24.70
N PRO A 3 -5.63 13.01 25.58
CA PRO A 3 -5.87 11.79 26.37
C PRO A 3 -6.52 10.63 25.60
N TRP A 4 -7.11 10.88 24.43
CA TRP A 4 -8.02 9.94 23.77
C TRP A 4 -7.38 8.66 23.20
N ALA A 5 -6.07 8.65 22.94
CA ALA A 5 -5.36 7.48 22.43
C ALA A 5 -4.28 6.93 23.39
N SER A 6 -4.20 7.43 24.62
CA SER A 6 -3.18 7.01 25.59
C SER A 6 -3.72 6.01 26.62
N LEU A 7 -2.86 5.12 27.12
CA LEU A 7 -3.15 4.24 28.27
C LEU A 7 -4.47 3.45 28.15
N GLY A 8 -4.71 2.84 26.99
CA GLY A 8 -5.95 2.06 26.73
C GLY A 8 -7.18 2.90 26.35
N SER A 9 -7.13 4.23 26.49
CA SER A 9 -8.25 5.12 26.14
C SER A 9 -8.67 5.05 24.67
N PHE A 10 -7.79 4.57 23.78
CA PHE A 10 -8.12 4.39 22.37
C PHE A 10 -9.28 3.40 22.20
N MET A 11 -9.24 2.25 22.90
CA MET A 11 -10.30 1.25 22.83
C MET A 11 -11.62 1.82 23.34
N SER A 12 -11.60 2.48 24.50
CA SER A 12 -12.81 3.13 25.04
C SER A 12 -13.35 4.23 24.11
N THR A 13 -12.48 4.95 23.41
CA THR A 13 -12.89 5.95 22.42
C THR A 13 -13.55 5.27 21.22
N ALA A 14 -12.94 4.22 20.66
CA ALA A 14 -13.45 3.45 19.53
C ALA A 14 -14.82 2.82 19.84
N GLU A 15 -14.96 2.20 21.02
CA GLU A 15 -16.23 1.62 21.49
C GLU A 15 -17.33 2.67 21.64
N ARG A 16 -16.98 3.85 22.17
CA ARG A 16 -17.93 4.94 22.37
C ARG A 16 -18.46 5.49 21.05
N VAL A 17 -17.60 5.66 20.05
CA VAL A 17 -17.99 6.16 18.73
C VAL A 17 -18.51 5.06 17.80
N ARG A 18 -18.27 3.79 18.14
CA ARG A 18 -18.63 2.61 17.36
C ARG A 18 -18.08 2.66 15.93
N LEU A 19 -16.82 3.07 15.81
CA LEU A 19 -16.10 3.14 14.55
C LEU A 19 -14.90 2.19 14.57
N PRO A 20 -14.46 1.68 13.41
CA PRO A 20 -13.18 0.97 13.30
C PRO A 20 -11.98 1.84 13.71
N ASP A 21 -10.82 1.22 13.88
CA ASP A 21 -9.62 1.89 14.41
C ASP A 21 -9.16 3.08 13.56
N ASP A 22 -9.14 2.93 12.24
CA ASP A 22 -8.74 4.00 11.30
C ASP A 22 -9.68 5.22 11.37
N CYS A 23 -10.99 4.95 11.41
CA CYS A 23 -12.03 5.96 11.60
C CYS A 23 -11.93 6.61 12.98
N THR A 24 -11.56 5.86 14.02
CA THR A 24 -11.37 6.37 15.38
C THR A 24 -10.17 7.32 15.45
N VAL A 25 -9.07 6.98 14.78
CA VAL A 25 -7.92 7.91 14.64
C VAL A 25 -8.37 9.20 13.94
N GLY A 26 -9.10 9.10 12.83
CA GLY A 26 -9.66 10.25 12.13
C GLY A 26 -10.56 11.11 13.01
N TYR A 27 -11.46 10.48 13.77
CA TYR A 27 -12.36 11.15 14.71
C TYR A 27 -11.59 11.93 15.79
N ILE A 28 -10.53 11.34 16.36
CA ILE A 28 -9.70 12.03 17.36
C ILE A 28 -9.00 13.24 16.72
N VAL A 29 -8.37 13.06 15.55
CA VAL A 29 -7.55 14.10 14.92
C VAL A 29 -8.39 15.25 14.39
N GLU A 30 -9.47 14.97 13.67
CA GLU A 30 -10.30 16.01 13.06
C GLU A 30 -11.41 16.50 14.00
N GLY A 31 -12.13 15.58 14.64
CA GLY A 31 -13.29 15.89 15.46
C GLY A 31 -12.96 16.45 16.84
N LEU A 32 -11.90 15.97 17.48
CA LEU A 32 -11.54 16.39 18.84
C LEU A 32 -10.39 17.40 18.88
N LEU A 33 -9.40 17.24 18.00
CA LEU A 33 -8.19 18.07 17.97
C LEU A 33 -8.25 19.20 16.94
N GLY A 34 -9.22 19.20 16.03
CA GLY A 34 -9.40 20.26 15.03
C GLY A 34 -8.30 20.32 13.95
N ALA A 35 -7.46 19.29 13.84
CA ALA A 35 -6.53 19.18 12.72
C ALA A 35 -7.26 18.69 11.46
N ARG A 36 -6.63 18.80 10.28
CA ARG A 36 -7.22 18.34 9.02
C ARG A 36 -6.33 17.32 8.34
N LEU A 37 -6.95 16.31 7.74
CA LEU A 37 -6.26 15.34 6.92
C LEU A 37 -5.63 16.03 5.70
N ARG A 38 -4.33 15.81 5.52
CA ARG A 38 -3.60 16.19 4.32
C ARG A 38 -3.67 15.03 3.35
N HIS A 39 -4.55 15.13 2.36
CA HIS A 39 -4.70 14.09 1.36
C HIS A 39 -3.42 13.96 0.50
N SER A 40 -3.01 12.72 0.24
CA SER A 40 -1.88 12.39 -0.63
C SER A 40 -2.28 11.28 -1.58
N SER A 41 -2.03 11.47 -2.87
CA SER A 41 -2.32 10.46 -3.90
C SER A 41 -1.27 9.35 -3.97
N LEU A 42 -0.33 9.29 -3.01
CA LEU A 42 0.76 8.32 -2.98
C LEU A 42 0.48 7.10 -2.10
N PHE A 43 -0.66 7.08 -1.41
CA PHE A 43 -1.07 6.00 -0.53
C PHE A 43 -2.17 5.19 -1.20
N HIS A 44 -1.90 3.92 -1.49
CA HIS A 44 -2.84 3.04 -2.16
C HIS A 44 -3.22 1.83 -1.30
N SER A 45 -4.54 1.63 -1.16
CA SER A 45 -5.13 0.46 -0.50
C SER A 45 -5.66 -0.56 -1.51
N HIS A 46 -5.93 -1.78 -1.06
CA HIS A 46 -6.55 -2.81 -1.90
C HIS A 46 -8.06 -2.60 -2.14
N LEU A 47 -8.63 -1.54 -1.56
CA LEU A 47 -10.00 -1.10 -1.85
C LEU A 47 -10.05 -0.21 -3.11
N GLU A 48 -8.90 0.16 -3.65
CA GLU A 48 -8.77 0.81 -4.95
C GLU A 48 -8.56 -0.20 -6.07
N ASN A 49 -8.75 0.21 -7.33
CA ASN A 49 -8.38 -0.61 -8.48
C ASN A 49 -6.88 -0.43 -8.80
N LEU A 50 -6.04 -1.24 -8.15
CA LEU A 50 -4.57 -1.16 -8.25
C LEU A 50 -4.05 -1.45 -9.67
N ARG A 51 -4.84 -2.14 -10.50
CA ARG A 51 -4.48 -2.39 -11.92
C ARG A 51 -4.49 -1.11 -12.76
N ARG A 52 -5.12 -0.03 -12.27
CA ARG A 52 -5.13 1.28 -12.93
C ARG A 52 -3.92 2.14 -12.59
N LEU A 53 -3.12 1.76 -11.60
CA LEU A 53 -1.86 2.47 -11.33
C LEU A 53 -0.94 2.31 -12.52
N ARG A 54 -0.37 3.44 -12.97
CA ARG A 54 0.48 3.43 -14.16
C ARG A 54 1.78 2.69 -13.83
N PRO A 55 2.23 1.73 -14.64
CA PRO A 55 3.40 0.90 -14.32
C PRO A 55 4.67 1.72 -14.05
N ASP A 56 4.87 2.82 -14.78
CA ASP A 56 5.98 3.77 -14.64
C ASP A 56 5.92 4.60 -13.35
N SER A 57 4.77 4.62 -12.67
CA SER A 57 4.53 5.35 -11.42
C SER A 57 4.57 4.48 -10.17
N VAL A 58 4.64 3.15 -10.30
CA VAL A 58 4.52 2.22 -9.16
C VAL A 58 5.62 2.43 -8.12
N LEU A 59 6.86 2.70 -8.56
CA LEU A 59 8.02 2.83 -7.66
C LEU A 59 8.08 4.19 -6.93
N GLN A 60 7.27 5.15 -7.36
CA GLN A 60 7.16 6.49 -6.77
C GLN A 60 6.07 6.56 -5.69
N GLN A 61 5.30 5.48 -5.50
CA GLN A 61 4.25 5.43 -4.48
C GLN A 61 4.84 5.20 -3.08
N VAL A 62 4.16 5.72 -2.06
CA VAL A 62 4.56 5.54 -0.66
C VAL A 62 4.05 4.22 -0.12
N THR A 63 2.79 3.88 -0.42
CA THR A 63 2.22 2.58 -0.05
C THR A 63 1.55 1.93 -1.24
N LEU A 64 1.71 0.61 -1.31
CA LEU A 64 0.97 -0.28 -2.20
C LEU A 64 0.30 -1.36 -1.36
N SER A 65 -0.71 -1.99 -1.93
CA SER A 65 -1.42 -3.11 -1.32
C SER A 65 -1.64 -4.21 -2.36
N TYR A 66 -2.35 -5.26 -1.98
CA TYR A 66 -2.80 -6.32 -2.87
C TYR A 66 -4.16 -6.83 -2.41
N GLY A 67 -4.97 -7.32 -3.35
CA GLY A 67 -6.30 -7.83 -3.06
C GLY A 67 -6.31 -9.10 -2.23
N GLY A 68 -7.28 -9.19 -1.32
CA GLY A 68 -7.54 -10.39 -0.55
C GLY A 68 -8.23 -11.50 -1.36
N PRO A 69 -8.65 -12.60 -0.71
CA PRO A 69 -9.25 -13.77 -1.35
C PRO A 69 -10.45 -13.47 -2.26
N GLU A 70 -11.23 -12.43 -1.93
CA GLU A 70 -12.40 -12.00 -2.71
C GLU A 70 -12.03 -11.27 -4.02
N ASN A 71 -10.80 -10.76 -4.12
CA ASN A 71 -10.32 -10.05 -5.30
C ASN A 71 -8.81 -10.26 -5.51
N PRO A 72 -8.36 -11.52 -5.72
CA PRO A 72 -6.94 -11.87 -5.73
C PRO A 72 -6.18 -11.27 -6.92
N HIS A 73 -6.90 -10.77 -7.93
CA HIS A 73 -6.32 -10.15 -9.11
C HIS A 73 -6.17 -8.62 -8.97
N ASN A 74 -6.56 -8.03 -7.84
CA ASN A 74 -6.32 -6.62 -7.59
C ASN A 74 -4.88 -6.40 -7.13
N VAL A 75 -3.98 -6.30 -8.10
CA VAL A 75 -2.55 -6.09 -7.87
C VAL A 75 -2.03 -5.03 -8.83
N VAL A 76 -0.90 -4.43 -8.47
CA VAL A 76 -0.23 -3.45 -9.31
C VAL A 76 0.30 -4.08 -10.60
N ASN A 77 0.26 -3.33 -11.70
CA ASN A 77 0.93 -3.75 -12.93
C ASN A 77 2.38 -3.30 -12.88
N VAL A 78 3.31 -4.25 -12.86
CA VAL A 78 4.74 -4.00 -12.72
C VAL A 78 5.52 -5.01 -13.55
N ALA A 79 6.53 -4.54 -14.27
CA ALA A 79 7.45 -5.42 -14.99
C ALA A 79 8.25 -6.26 -13.98
N GLY A 80 8.56 -7.51 -14.30
CA GLY A 80 9.34 -8.33 -13.39
C GLY A 80 9.66 -9.71 -13.94
N GLY A 81 10.66 -10.37 -13.33
CA GLY A 81 11.06 -11.72 -13.68
C GLY A 81 10.22 -12.84 -13.04
N PHE A 82 9.21 -12.49 -12.24
CA PHE A 82 8.31 -13.45 -11.59
C PHE A 82 6.95 -13.53 -12.28
N SER A 83 6.45 -14.76 -12.47
CA SER A 83 5.06 -15.00 -12.88
C SER A 83 4.07 -14.70 -11.75
N LEU A 84 2.78 -14.55 -12.06
CA LEU A 84 1.72 -14.37 -11.06
C LEU A 84 1.60 -15.57 -10.09
N GLN A 85 2.07 -16.76 -10.47
CA GLN A 85 2.09 -17.91 -9.58
C GLN A 85 3.24 -17.83 -8.57
N GLN A 86 4.38 -17.27 -8.98
CA GLN A 86 5.57 -17.10 -8.13
C GLN A 86 5.48 -15.86 -7.21
N ASP A 87 4.75 -14.85 -7.67
CA ASP A 87 4.58 -13.55 -7.02
C ASP A 87 3.13 -13.04 -7.19
N PRO A 88 2.15 -13.69 -6.52
CA PRO A 88 0.73 -13.36 -6.69
C PRO A 88 0.37 -11.96 -6.20
N THR A 89 1.11 -11.40 -5.23
CA THR A 89 0.88 -10.04 -4.71
C THR A 89 1.66 -8.96 -5.47
N ARG A 90 2.57 -9.36 -6.37
CA ARG A 90 3.53 -8.51 -7.08
C ARG A 90 4.61 -7.86 -6.20
N PHE A 91 4.65 -8.16 -4.91
CA PHE A 91 5.58 -7.50 -3.99
C PHE A 91 7.02 -7.97 -4.17
N LYS A 92 7.28 -9.19 -4.63
CA LYS A 92 8.66 -9.60 -4.99
C LYS A 92 9.14 -8.83 -6.22
N SER A 93 8.28 -8.64 -7.21
CA SER A 93 8.59 -7.87 -8.41
C SER A 93 8.87 -6.40 -8.07
N VAL A 94 8.03 -5.77 -7.25
CA VAL A 94 8.27 -4.39 -6.77
C VAL A 94 9.58 -4.31 -5.98
N HIS A 95 9.82 -5.24 -5.05
CA HIS A 95 11.05 -5.29 -4.26
C HIS A 95 12.29 -5.36 -5.17
N CYS A 96 12.30 -6.25 -6.16
CA CYS A 96 13.44 -6.41 -7.05
C CYS A 96 13.68 -5.23 -8.00
N LEU A 97 12.66 -4.41 -8.26
CA LEU A 97 12.87 -3.15 -8.98
C LEU A 97 13.44 -2.06 -8.07
N LEU A 98 13.06 -2.02 -6.79
CA LEU A 98 13.60 -1.07 -5.82
C LEU A 98 15.01 -1.45 -5.35
N TYR A 99 15.29 -2.74 -5.23
CA TYR A 99 16.51 -3.31 -4.65
C TYR A 99 17.06 -4.43 -5.55
N PRO A 100 17.56 -4.09 -6.75
CA PRO A 100 17.95 -5.07 -7.77
C PRO A 100 19.12 -5.98 -7.34
N ASP A 101 19.95 -5.52 -6.42
CA ASP A 101 21.12 -6.26 -5.91
C ASP A 101 20.75 -7.35 -4.89
N THR A 102 19.47 -7.56 -4.60
CA THR A 102 19.03 -8.61 -3.67
C THR A 102 19.24 -9.99 -4.30
N ASP A 103 20.00 -10.88 -3.64
CA ASP A 103 20.47 -12.17 -4.19
C ASP A 103 19.41 -13.09 -4.81
N TRP A 104 18.18 -13.05 -4.31
CA TRP A 104 17.09 -13.91 -4.81
C TRP A 104 16.32 -13.27 -5.97
N CYS A 105 16.63 -12.03 -6.35
CA CYS A 105 16.02 -11.38 -7.49
C CYS A 105 16.44 -12.05 -8.79
N PRO A 106 15.49 -12.28 -9.72
CA PRO A 106 15.80 -12.86 -11.00
C PRO A 106 16.69 -11.88 -11.76
N VAL A 107 17.83 -12.37 -12.25
CA VAL A 107 18.71 -11.59 -13.12
C VAL A 107 17.89 -11.17 -14.33
N GLN A 108 17.54 -9.88 -14.42
CA GLN A 108 16.89 -9.36 -15.62
C GLN A 108 17.86 -9.60 -16.77
N LYS A 109 17.51 -10.50 -17.70
CA LYS A 109 18.11 -10.42 -19.03
C LYS A 109 17.69 -9.05 -19.56
N GLN A 110 18.60 -8.08 -19.52
CA GLN A 110 18.49 -6.84 -20.29
C GLN A 110 18.42 -7.22 -21.76
N VAL A 111 17.21 -7.51 -22.23
CA VAL A 111 16.90 -7.58 -23.65
C VAL A 111 15.81 -6.53 -23.81
N ASP A 112 16.14 -5.49 -24.58
CA ASP A 112 15.24 -4.45 -25.11
C ASP A 112 15.00 -3.15 -24.32
N LEU A 113 16.02 -2.62 -23.64
CA LEU A 113 16.12 -1.16 -23.42
C LEU A 113 17.32 -0.50 -24.14
N ALA A 114 18.10 -1.30 -24.89
CA ALA A 114 19.17 -0.82 -25.77
C ALA A 114 18.80 -0.86 -27.26
N SER A 115 17.53 -1.09 -27.62
CA SER A 115 17.07 -1.08 -29.01
C SER A 115 15.63 -0.60 -29.13
N ARG A 116 15.41 0.71 -28.91
CA ARG A 116 14.48 1.60 -29.64
C ARG A 116 14.37 2.96 -28.96
#